data_AF-A0A1G0ZJ55-F1
#
_entry.id   AF-A0A1G0ZJ55-F1
#
_cell.length_a   1.000
_cell.length_b   1.000
_cell.length_c   1.000
_cell.angle_alpha   90.00
_cell.angle_beta   90.00
_cell.angle_gamma   90.00
#
_symmetry.space_group_name_H-M   'P 1'
#
loop_
_entity.id
_entity.type
_entity.pdbx_description
1 polymer ?
#
loop_
_entity_poly.entity_id
_entity_poly.type
_entity_poly.pdbx_seq_one_letter_code
_entity_poly.pdbx_strand_id
1 'polypeptide(L)'
;MIYSRLLLILFSFILSFGILHAQPLKIIVTGDMHGWLEPRTAEGKMLGGAAEMLAHWKAAEGYSPEKFLVISCGDIATGPAISTAYKGEPAVAVMNMMGYDVSAVGNHEFDFGGVGSLKKIQGWAKFPFVAANLVFDDGSPVDNIPATMMYEEQGIKVGVIGLTLQNLASMIQANNMSGRPYAEYVRKNAAELRAKGAKTIIVVSHVPQAELCALAKEVADLNIPLMLGGHTHEVTQQKIGDTWVVSCGKWWECYGRIDLDVDPEGGRASVVESKQVWLLQKIDKVMSDLEVKAEIDKWREKVIKEYGERLGFTVTGLSRRWAICNLATDSWLSEYHADLAICNLGAFRQDLTPGEVKLSDLIVVMPFDNSLIRMRISGGQLKNYVDTMKREILVFGGAKRKGEELTIISSGKTVEPSSQYVLLINSYLYGISPELKLADPKPETVSGDWRAPVIGWLRKNPTCVDGPIESIISIFGRSE
;
A
#
# COMPACT_ATOMS: atom_id res chain seq x y z
N MET A 1 77.96 -35.26 42.24
CA MET A 1 77.03 -34.52 43.12
C MET A 1 76.68 -33.20 42.44
N ILE A 2 75.37 -32.89 42.29
CA ILE A 2 74.77 -31.52 42.24
C ILE A 2 75.05 -30.75 40.92
N TYR A 3 74.13 -30.30 40.04
CA TYR A 3 72.67 -30.35 39.82
C TYR A 3 72.43 -30.14 38.31
N SER A 4 71.41 -30.80 37.74
CA SER A 4 70.83 -30.46 36.44
C SER A 4 69.62 -29.53 36.67
N ARG A 5 69.52 -28.43 35.92
CA ARG A 5 68.30 -27.60 35.81
C ARG A 5 67.97 -27.44 34.33
N LEU A 6 67.01 -28.24 33.85
CA LEU A 6 66.24 -27.94 32.65
C LEU A 6 64.79 -27.73 33.09
N LEU A 7 64.31 -26.48 33.04
CA LEU A 7 62.91 -26.13 33.18
C LEU A 7 62.23 -26.37 31.82
N LEU A 8 61.38 -27.39 31.70
CA LEU A 8 60.41 -27.48 30.62
C LEU A 8 59.18 -26.64 31.01
N ILE A 9 58.99 -25.50 30.33
CA ILE A 9 57.72 -24.78 30.33
C ILE A 9 56.89 -25.36 29.17
N LEU A 10 55.94 -26.24 29.51
CA LEU A 10 54.94 -26.74 28.57
C LEU A 10 53.82 -25.70 28.47
N PHE A 11 53.81 -24.89 27.41
CA PHE A 11 52.67 -24.04 27.08
C PHE A 11 51.58 -24.92 26.47
N SER A 12 50.54 -25.23 27.25
CA SER A 12 49.35 -25.93 26.75
C SER A 12 48.43 -24.89 26.10
N PHE A 13 48.51 -24.75 24.78
CA PHE A 13 47.53 -24.03 23.98
C PHE A 13 46.29 -24.92 23.87
N ILE A 14 45.30 -24.73 24.75
CA ILE A 14 43.96 -25.27 24.55
C ILE A 14 43.31 -24.42 23.48
N LEU A 15 43.41 -24.85 22.22
CA LEU A 15 42.56 -24.37 21.14
C LEU A 15 41.15 -24.92 21.40
N SER A 16 40.35 -24.13 22.12
CA SER A 16 38.91 -24.27 22.15
C SER A 16 38.38 -23.91 20.76
N PHE A 17 38.36 -24.87 19.83
CA PHE A 17 37.49 -24.80 18.66
C PHE A 17 36.05 -24.92 19.16
N GLY A 18 35.52 -23.83 19.71
CA GLY A 18 34.09 -23.65 19.77
C GLY A 18 33.62 -23.57 18.32
N ILE A 19 32.90 -24.60 17.86
CA ILE A 19 32.12 -24.48 16.64
C ILE A 19 31.08 -23.40 16.95
N LEU A 20 31.40 -22.16 16.60
CA LEU A 20 30.45 -21.05 16.60
C LEU A 20 29.40 -21.43 15.54
N HIS A 21 28.35 -22.14 15.94
CA HIS A 21 27.17 -22.23 15.08
C HIS A 21 26.67 -20.79 14.91
N ALA A 22 26.63 -20.32 13.66
CA ALA A 22 26.06 -19.03 13.33
C ALA A 22 24.63 -19.00 13.91
N GLN A 23 24.31 -17.93 14.64
CA GLN A 23 22.94 -17.75 15.10
C GLN A 23 22.05 -17.50 13.87
N PRO A 24 20.82 -18.05 13.82
CA PRO A 24 19.93 -17.79 12.71
C PRO A 24 19.73 -16.29 12.50
N LEU A 25 19.67 -15.86 11.23
CA LEU A 25 19.29 -14.51 10.89
C LEU A 25 17.82 -14.31 11.28
N LYS A 26 17.58 -13.35 12.18
CA LYS A 26 16.24 -13.00 12.64
C LYS A 26 15.62 -12.00 11.70
N ILE A 27 14.42 -12.30 11.22
CA ILE A 27 13.68 -11.46 10.30
C ILE A 27 12.34 -11.08 10.92
N ILE A 28 11.99 -9.81 10.82
CA ILE A 28 10.65 -9.28 11.08
C ILE A 28 10.05 -8.82 9.75
N VAL A 29 8.82 -9.23 9.46
CA VAL A 29 8.15 -8.92 8.20
C VAL A 29 6.79 -8.28 8.47
N THR A 30 6.53 -7.17 7.80
CA THR A 30 5.21 -6.54 7.73
C THR A 30 4.84 -6.29 6.25
N GLY A 31 3.61 -5.89 6.00
CA GLY A 31 3.12 -5.51 4.68
C GLY A 31 1.79 -4.79 4.82
N ASP A 32 1.41 -4.02 3.80
CA ASP A 32 0.07 -3.43 3.68
C ASP A 32 -0.33 -2.59 4.91
N MET A 33 0.64 -1.85 5.46
CA MET A 33 0.42 -1.00 6.63
C MET A 33 -0.56 0.13 6.33
N HIS A 34 -0.62 0.61 5.08
CA HIS A 34 -1.58 1.60 4.61
C HIS A 34 -1.68 2.85 5.50
N GLY A 35 -0.56 3.29 6.08
CA GLY A 35 -0.55 4.47 6.96
C GLY A 35 -1.32 4.33 8.28
N TRP A 36 -1.72 3.12 8.70
CA TRP A 36 -2.41 2.86 9.98
C TRP A 36 -1.46 2.90 11.18
N LEU A 37 -0.84 4.06 11.40
CA LEU A 37 0.16 4.24 12.47
C LEU A 37 -0.44 4.05 13.87
N GLU A 38 -1.73 4.32 14.01
CA GLU A 38 -2.46 4.26 15.28
C GLU A 38 -3.23 2.95 15.43
N PRO A 39 -3.34 2.43 16.66
CA PRO A 39 -4.11 1.22 16.92
C PRO A 39 -5.60 1.46 16.69
N ARG A 40 -6.30 0.40 16.28
CA ARG A 40 -7.77 0.40 16.16
C ARG A 40 -8.38 -0.29 17.37
N THR A 41 -9.57 0.14 17.77
CA THR A 41 -10.34 -0.55 18.81
C THR A 41 -11.35 -1.50 18.17
N ALA A 42 -11.30 -2.77 18.54
CA ALA A 42 -12.25 -3.79 18.12
C ALA A 42 -12.60 -4.70 19.30
N GLU A 43 -13.89 -4.86 19.61
CA GLU A 43 -14.39 -5.77 20.66
C GLU A 43 -13.69 -5.62 22.03
N GLY A 44 -13.40 -4.38 22.45
CA GLY A 44 -12.72 -4.11 23.71
C GLY A 44 -11.21 -4.44 23.71
N LYS A 45 -10.62 -4.69 22.54
CA LYS A 45 -9.19 -4.88 22.34
C LYS A 45 -8.62 -3.77 21.46
N MET A 46 -7.34 -3.48 21.67
CA MET A 46 -6.54 -2.67 20.76
C MET A 46 -5.84 -3.59 19.77
N LEU A 47 -5.99 -3.28 18.49
CA LEU A 47 -5.47 -4.04 17.37
C LEU A 47 -4.50 -3.16 16.58
N GLY A 48 -3.29 -3.68 16.37
CA GLY A 48 -2.24 -3.00 15.63
C GLY A 48 -1.67 -1.75 16.29
N GLY A 49 -1.23 -0.80 15.46
CA GLY A 49 -0.49 0.40 15.86
C GLY A 49 1.03 0.22 15.78
N ALA A 50 1.73 1.20 15.22
CA ALA A 50 3.17 1.09 14.97
C ALA A 50 3.99 1.22 16.27
N ALA A 51 3.58 2.12 17.19
CA ALA A 51 4.22 2.26 18.50
C ALA A 51 4.01 1.00 19.35
N GLU A 52 2.80 0.44 19.31
CA GLU A 52 2.42 -0.81 19.97
C GLU A 52 3.24 -1.98 19.42
N MET A 53 3.40 -2.03 18.09
CA MET A 53 4.19 -3.06 17.42
C MET A 53 5.66 -3.01 17.85
N LEU A 54 6.28 -1.82 17.86
CA LEU A 54 7.68 -1.70 18.28
C LEU A 54 7.88 -2.10 19.74
N ALA A 55 6.97 -1.70 20.64
CA ALA A 55 7.02 -2.14 22.03
C ALA A 55 6.91 -3.66 22.16
N HIS A 56 6.03 -4.27 21.38
CA HIS A 56 5.89 -5.71 21.35
C HIS A 56 7.16 -6.40 20.82
N TRP A 57 7.76 -5.92 19.73
CA TRP A 57 9.03 -6.45 19.22
C TRP A 57 10.14 -6.36 20.28
N LYS A 58 10.26 -5.24 20.98
CA LYS A 58 11.26 -5.07 22.05
C LYS A 58 11.04 -6.04 23.21
N ALA A 59 9.79 -6.16 23.68
CA ALA A 59 9.46 -6.95 24.87
C ALA A 59 9.40 -8.46 24.62
N ALA A 60 8.81 -8.89 23.52
CA ALA A 60 8.56 -10.31 23.22
C ALA A 60 9.68 -10.94 22.39
N GLU A 61 10.23 -10.21 21.42
CA GLU A 61 11.23 -10.74 20.47
C GLU A 61 12.67 -10.37 20.86
N GLY A 62 12.85 -9.45 21.82
CA GLY A 62 14.16 -8.91 22.18
C GLY A 62 14.75 -8.06 21.04
N TYR A 63 13.90 -7.34 20.32
CA TYR A 63 14.26 -6.56 19.13
C TYR A 63 15.29 -5.47 19.41
N SER A 64 16.27 -5.39 18.51
CA SER A 64 17.16 -4.25 18.31
C SER A 64 17.54 -4.20 16.82
N PRO A 65 17.66 -3.02 16.19
CA PRO A 65 17.95 -2.90 14.75
C PRO A 65 19.17 -3.72 14.30
N GLU A 66 20.24 -3.72 15.09
CA GLU A 66 21.50 -4.43 14.80
C GLU A 66 21.39 -5.97 14.81
N LYS A 67 20.23 -6.54 15.15
CA LYS A 67 20.06 -8.00 15.31
C LYS A 67 18.99 -8.59 14.41
N PHE A 68 18.28 -7.76 13.67
CA PHE A 68 17.10 -8.15 12.91
C PHE A 68 17.13 -7.50 11.54
N LEU A 69 16.83 -8.29 10.52
CA LEU A 69 16.46 -7.79 9.21
C LEU A 69 14.96 -7.46 9.22
N VAL A 70 14.60 -6.20 9.08
CA VAL A 70 13.21 -5.72 9.13
C VAL A 70 12.72 -5.36 7.74
N ILE A 71 11.67 -6.04 7.30
CA ILE A 71 11.20 -6.05 5.91
C ILE A 71 9.75 -5.56 5.85
N SER A 72 9.47 -4.70 4.87
CA SER A 72 8.12 -4.36 4.42
C SER A 72 7.83 -5.01 3.06
N CYS A 73 6.63 -5.57 2.91
CA CYS A 73 6.13 -6.11 1.64
C CYS A 73 5.40 -5.04 0.78
N GLY A 74 5.54 -3.75 1.09
CA GLY A 74 4.98 -2.63 0.33
C GLY A 74 3.65 -2.08 0.87
N ASP A 75 3.06 -1.12 0.16
CA ASP A 75 1.81 -0.43 0.52
C ASP A 75 1.84 0.23 1.90
N ILE A 76 2.77 1.16 2.07
CA ILE A 76 3.11 1.70 3.40
C ILE A 76 2.28 2.93 3.79
N ALA A 77 1.76 3.68 2.82
CA ALA A 77 1.40 5.08 3.01
C ALA A 77 -0.10 5.42 2.92
N THR A 78 -0.89 4.76 2.06
CA THR A 78 -2.27 5.23 1.79
C THR A 78 -3.31 4.63 2.72
N GLY A 79 -4.07 5.49 3.40
CA GLY A 79 -5.18 5.08 4.28
C GLY A 79 -5.62 6.23 5.19
N PRO A 80 -5.41 6.18 6.51
CA PRO A 80 -5.85 7.23 7.44
C PRO A 80 -5.26 8.61 7.16
N ALA A 81 -5.95 9.65 7.65
CA ALA A 81 -5.61 11.05 7.37
C ALA A 81 -4.20 11.42 7.83
N ILE A 82 -3.74 10.83 8.94
CA ILE A 82 -2.38 11.02 9.48
C ILE A 82 -1.29 10.69 8.46
N SER A 83 -1.53 9.77 7.52
CA SER A 83 -0.58 9.44 6.48
C SER A 83 -0.96 10.09 5.14
N THR A 84 -2.22 9.96 4.72
CA THR A 84 -2.71 10.44 3.42
C THR A 84 -2.60 11.95 3.27
N ALA A 85 -2.90 12.73 4.31
CA ALA A 85 -2.81 14.21 4.25
C ALA A 85 -1.37 14.72 4.04
N TYR A 86 -0.38 13.89 4.40
CA TYR A 86 1.04 14.18 4.26
C TYR A 86 1.74 13.22 3.28
N LYS A 87 0.96 12.59 2.38
CA LYS A 87 1.46 11.78 1.26
C LYS A 87 2.46 10.69 1.68
N GLY A 88 2.28 10.10 2.87
CA GLY A 88 3.11 9.02 3.38
C GLY A 88 4.33 9.43 4.22
N GLU A 89 4.67 10.72 4.33
CA GLU A 89 5.82 11.18 5.13
C GLU A 89 5.78 10.63 6.58
N PRO A 90 4.64 10.63 7.29
CA PRO A 90 4.58 10.14 8.67
C PRO A 90 4.81 8.63 8.77
N ALA A 91 4.34 7.86 7.79
CA ALA A 91 4.58 6.42 7.76
C ALA A 91 6.06 6.10 7.56
N VAL A 92 6.73 6.80 6.64
CA VAL A 92 8.17 6.63 6.42
C VAL A 92 8.97 7.08 7.65
N ALA A 93 8.59 8.20 8.29
CA ALA A 93 9.25 8.68 9.50
C ALA A 93 9.19 7.64 10.64
N VAL A 94 8.03 7.03 10.86
CA VAL A 94 7.85 5.95 11.84
C VAL A 94 8.66 4.72 11.46
N MET A 95 8.63 4.28 10.19
CA MET A 95 9.43 3.12 9.74
C MET A 95 10.93 3.37 9.89
N ASN A 96 11.41 4.60 9.65
CA ASN A 96 12.81 4.98 9.89
C ASN A 96 13.20 4.85 11.37
N MET A 97 12.31 5.21 12.31
CA MET A 97 12.55 5.06 13.75
C MET A 97 12.51 3.59 14.17
N MET A 98 11.67 2.79 13.52
CA MET A 98 11.55 1.36 13.78
C MET A 98 12.72 0.54 13.21
N GLY A 99 13.54 1.10 12.33
CA GLY A 99 14.72 0.43 11.77
C GLY A 99 14.41 -0.54 10.63
N TYR A 100 13.49 -0.18 9.73
CA TYR A 100 13.28 -0.96 8.49
C TYR A 100 14.54 -0.95 7.62
N ASP A 101 14.86 -2.10 7.02
CA ASP A 101 16.00 -2.28 6.13
C ASP A 101 15.61 -2.26 4.65
N VAL A 102 14.39 -2.66 4.32
CA VAL A 102 13.91 -2.73 2.93
C VAL A 102 12.39 -2.74 2.84
N SER A 103 11.86 -2.17 1.76
CA SER A 103 10.47 -2.34 1.37
C SER A 103 10.36 -2.83 -0.08
N ALA A 104 9.44 -3.73 -0.38
CA ALA A 104 8.98 -3.89 -1.77
C ALA A 104 8.25 -2.62 -2.23
N VAL A 105 8.17 -2.43 -3.56
CA VAL A 105 7.28 -1.45 -4.18
C VAL A 105 5.91 -2.11 -4.39
N GLY A 106 4.88 -1.61 -3.70
CA GLY A 106 3.48 -1.92 -3.93
C GLY A 106 2.80 -0.93 -4.87
N ASN A 107 1.51 -1.13 -5.12
CA ASN A 107 0.75 -0.25 -6.01
C ASN A 107 0.41 1.09 -5.35
N HIS A 108 0.27 1.14 -4.04
CA HIS A 108 -0.11 2.36 -3.33
C HIS A 108 1.06 3.32 -3.11
N GLU A 109 2.31 2.93 -3.41
CA GLU A 109 3.44 3.86 -3.47
C GLU A 109 3.29 4.94 -4.58
N PHE A 110 2.38 4.72 -5.55
CA PHE A 110 2.14 5.60 -6.71
C PHE A 110 0.92 6.52 -6.56
N ASP A 111 0.20 6.48 -5.43
CA ASP A 111 -1.10 7.16 -5.27
C ASP A 111 -1.04 8.69 -5.28
N PHE A 112 0.07 9.27 -4.79
CA PHE A 112 0.20 10.72 -4.57
C PHE A 112 0.93 11.42 -5.73
N GLY A 113 0.60 11.04 -6.96
CA GLY A 113 1.17 11.61 -8.18
C GLY A 113 2.13 10.70 -8.95
N GLY A 114 1.87 9.39 -9.01
CA GLY A 114 2.61 8.42 -9.82
C GLY A 114 4.06 8.26 -9.37
N VAL A 115 5.00 8.18 -10.31
CA VAL A 115 6.45 8.01 -10.02
C VAL A 115 6.99 9.12 -9.11
N GLY A 116 6.43 10.33 -9.20
CA GLY A 116 6.80 11.44 -8.32
C GLY A 116 6.51 11.17 -6.84
N SER A 117 5.49 10.37 -6.53
CA SER A 117 5.16 9.92 -5.16
C SER A 117 6.24 8.99 -4.62
N LEU A 118 6.56 7.92 -5.36
CA LEU A 118 7.59 6.96 -4.98
C LEU A 118 8.95 7.66 -4.76
N LYS A 119 9.34 8.59 -5.64
CA LYS A 119 10.58 9.36 -5.48
C LYS A 119 10.61 10.20 -4.19
N LYS A 120 9.47 10.77 -3.78
CA LYS A 120 9.39 11.54 -2.51
C LYS A 120 9.51 10.60 -1.31
N ILE A 121 8.77 9.50 -1.32
CA ILE A 121 8.83 8.46 -0.28
C ILE A 121 10.26 7.93 -0.12
N GLN A 122 10.94 7.62 -1.22
CA GLN A 122 12.35 7.23 -1.22
C GLN A 122 13.28 8.32 -0.66
N GLY A 123 12.98 9.60 -0.91
CA GLY A 123 13.74 10.72 -0.37
C GLY A 123 13.63 10.89 1.15
N TRP A 124 12.55 10.38 1.76
CA TRP A 124 12.37 10.36 3.22
C TRP A 124 12.89 9.08 3.87
N ALA A 125 12.93 7.97 3.14
CA ALA A 125 13.28 6.66 3.68
C ALA A 125 14.80 6.50 3.90
N LYS A 126 15.16 5.87 5.01
CA LYS A 126 16.54 5.43 5.31
C LYS A 126 16.83 4.03 4.77
N PHE A 127 15.87 3.43 4.06
CA PHE A 127 15.92 2.10 3.49
C PHE A 127 15.50 2.14 2.01
N PRO A 128 16.04 1.24 1.17
CA PRO A 128 15.65 1.13 -0.23
C PRO A 128 14.24 0.55 -0.40
N PHE A 129 13.59 1.02 -1.47
CA PHE A 129 12.45 0.34 -2.09
C PHE A 129 12.94 -0.51 -3.26
N VAL A 130 12.61 -1.80 -3.29
CA VAL A 130 13.11 -2.74 -4.30
C VAL A 130 11.99 -3.29 -5.19
N ALA A 131 12.26 -3.36 -6.51
CA ALA A 131 11.40 -4.03 -7.48
C ALA A 131 12.18 -4.40 -8.75
N ALA A 132 12.59 -5.66 -8.88
CA ALA A 132 13.37 -6.15 -10.01
C ALA A 132 12.60 -6.17 -11.32
N ASN A 133 11.31 -6.50 -11.27
CA ASN A 133 10.47 -6.69 -12.44
C ASN A 133 9.73 -5.42 -12.90
N LEU A 134 9.92 -4.28 -12.25
CA LEU A 134 9.24 -3.03 -12.58
C LEU A 134 9.93 -2.31 -13.75
N VAL A 135 9.22 -2.16 -14.85
CA VAL A 135 9.70 -1.47 -16.06
C VAL A 135 8.58 -0.66 -16.70
N PHE A 136 8.95 0.28 -17.56
CA PHE A 136 8.01 0.95 -18.46
C PHE A 136 7.53 0.00 -19.57
N ASP A 137 6.48 0.39 -20.28
CA ASP A 137 5.88 -0.39 -21.37
C ASP A 137 6.89 -0.74 -22.48
N ASP A 138 7.82 0.18 -22.76
CA ASP A 138 8.92 -0.01 -23.72
C ASP A 138 10.04 -0.94 -23.23
N GLY A 139 9.94 -1.43 -21.98
CA GLY A 139 10.89 -2.33 -21.34
C GLY A 139 12.04 -1.62 -20.63
N SER A 140 12.12 -0.29 -20.67
CA SER A 140 13.15 0.46 -19.95
C SER A 140 12.92 0.40 -18.43
N PRO A 141 14.00 0.35 -17.62
CA PRO A 141 13.88 0.33 -16.16
C PRO A 141 13.29 1.64 -15.63
N VAL A 142 12.59 1.57 -14.50
CA VAL A 142 12.16 2.78 -13.79
C VAL A 142 13.34 3.31 -12.96
N ASP A 143 13.72 4.56 -13.19
CA ASP A 143 14.88 5.20 -12.56
C ASP A 143 14.81 5.17 -11.02
N ASN A 144 15.97 4.99 -10.39
CA ASN A 144 16.17 5.01 -8.92
C ASN A 144 15.40 3.92 -8.14
N ILE A 145 14.97 2.85 -8.79
CA ILE A 145 14.39 1.68 -8.11
C ILE A 145 15.39 0.52 -8.21
N PRO A 146 16.15 0.20 -7.15
CA PRO A 146 17.03 -0.95 -7.17
C PRO A 146 16.24 -2.24 -7.36
N ALA A 147 16.75 -3.14 -8.22
CA ALA A 147 16.18 -4.47 -8.38
C ALA A 147 16.41 -5.35 -7.14
N THR A 148 17.54 -5.14 -6.47
CA THR A 148 18.05 -5.99 -5.41
C THR A 148 18.73 -5.18 -4.31
N MET A 149 18.93 -5.81 -3.16
CA MET A 149 19.85 -5.34 -2.12
C MET A 149 20.77 -6.48 -1.69
N MET A 150 21.92 -6.14 -1.09
CA MET A 150 22.73 -7.10 -0.33
C MET A 150 22.64 -6.71 1.14
N TYR A 151 22.19 -7.62 1.99
CA TYR A 151 22.23 -7.50 3.44
C TYR A 151 23.40 -8.33 3.97
N GLU A 152 24.17 -7.79 4.91
CA GLU A 152 25.32 -8.47 5.50
C GLU A 152 25.27 -8.38 7.02
N GLU A 153 25.23 -9.54 7.67
CA GLU A 153 25.21 -9.66 9.13
C GLU A 153 26.17 -10.79 9.51
N GLN A 154 27.08 -10.54 10.45
CA GLN A 154 28.07 -11.54 10.91
C GLN A 154 28.89 -12.19 9.78
N GLY A 155 29.15 -11.44 8.69
CA GLY A 155 29.87 -11.93 7.51
C GLY A 155 29.04 -12.81 6.56
N ILE A 156 27.76 -13.03 6.85
CA ILE A 156 26.82 -13.75 5.98
C ILE A 156 26.12 -12.73 5.07
N LYS A 157 26.27 -12.93 3.76
CA LYS A 157 25.64 -12.10 2.72
C LYS A 157 24.33 -12.71 2.25
N VAL A 158 23.22 -12.02 2.50
CA VAL A 158 21.88 -12.38 2.04
C VAL A 158 21.49 -11.44 0.91
N GLY A 159 21.26 -12.00 -0.28
CA GLY A 159 20.70 -11.25 -1.39
C GLY A 159 19.19 -11.09 -1.25
N VAL A 160 18.67 -9.88 -1.46
CA VAL A 160 17.22 -9.63 -1.49
C VAL A 160 16.82 -9.25 -2.90
N ILE A 161 15.84 -9.94 -3.46
CA ILE A 161 15.22 -9.60 -4.75
C ILE A 161 13.86 -8.97 -4.48
N GLY A 162 13.65 -7.77 -5.01
CA GLY A 162 12.35 -7.09 -4.97
C GLY A 162 11.42 -7.56 -6.08
N LEU A 163 10.12 -7.67 -5.85
CA LEU A 163 9.11 -7.83 -6.91
C LEU A 163 7.86 -6.98 -6.64
N THR A 164 7.20 -6.54 -7.71
CA THR A 164 5.90 -5.85 -7.67
C THR A 164 4.89 -6.52 -8.61
N LEU A 165 3.64 -6.08 -8.58
CA LEU A 165 2.50 -6.65 -9.31
C LEU A 165 2.66 -6.61 -10.83
N GLN A 166 2.25 -7.68 -11.53
CA GLN A 166 2.26 -7.71 -13.00
C GLN A 166 1.16 -6.85 -13.63
N ASN A 167 0.03 -6.68 -12.93
CA ASN A 167 -1.10 -5.88 -13.38
C ASN A 167 -1.07 -4.42 -12.86
N LEU A 168 0.10 -3.95 -12.40
CA LEU A 168 0.28 -2.65 -11.77
C LEU A 168 -0.28 -1.48 -12.62
N ALA A 169 -0.11 -1.48 -13.94
CA ALA A 169 -0.62 -0.41 -14.83
C ALA A 169 -2.14 -0.19 -14.72
N SER A 170 -2.89 -1.21 -14.30
CA SER A 170 -4.33 -1.08 -14.07
C SER A 170 -4.70 -0.45 -12.73
N MET A 171 -3.74 -0.36 -11.80
CA MET A 171 -3.97 0.04 -10.40
C MET A 171 -3.42 1.42 -10.06
N ILE A 172 -2.60 2.01 -10.94
CA ILE A 172 -1.92 3.28 -10.68
C ILE A 172 -2.33 4.36 -11.69
N GLN A 173 -2.18 5.63 -11.30
CA GLN A 173 -2.45 6.76 -12.20
C GLN A 173 -1.46 6.83 -13.39
N ALA A 174 -0.23 6.33 -13.22
CA ALA A 174 0.79 6.27 -14.28
C ALA A 174 0.74 4.91 -15.00
N ASN A 175 -0.14 4.78 -15.99
CA ASN A 175 -0.47 3.50 -16.61
C ASN A 175 0.56 2.93 -17.59
N ASN A 176 1.79 3.45 -17.62
CA ASN A 176 2.82 3.07 -18.58
C ASN A 176 3.95 2.23 -17.98
N MET A 177 3.72 1.63 -16.80
CA MET A 177 4.68 0.75 -16.13
C MET A 177 3.98 -0.44 -15.48
N SER A 178 4.67 -1.58 -15.46
CA SER A 178 4.18 -2.79 -14.81
C SER A 178 5.30 -3.74 -14.40
N GLY A 179 4.96 -4.65 -13.48
CA GLY A 179 5.76 -5.84 -13.23
C GLY A 179 5.78 -6.75 -14.47
N ARG A 180 6.97 -7.19 -14.87
CA ARG A 180 7.15 -8.27 -15.86
C ARG A 180 7.07 -9.65 -15.18
N PRO A 181 6.95 -10.74 -15.97
CA PRO A 181 6.90 -12.10 -15.43
C PRO A 181 8.02 -12.38 -14.43
N TYR A 182 7.65 -12.93 -13.27
CA TYR A 182 8.52 -12.98 -12.10
C TYR A 182 9.76 -13.85 -12.29
N ALA A 183 9.60 -15.05 -12.85
CA ALA A 183 10.66 -16.08 -12.85
C ALA A 183 11.91 -15.65 -13.63
N GLU A 184 11.75 -14.96 -14.76
CA GLU A 184 12.87 -14.43 -15.55
C GLU A 184 13.73 -13.48 -14.70
N TYR A 185 13.08 -12.53 -14.03
CA TYR A 185 13.75 -11.53 -13.22
C TYR A 185 14.35 -12.12 -11.95
N VAL A 186 13.68 -13.06 -11.28
CA VAL A 186 14.23 -13.76 -10.13
C VAL A 186 15.48 -14.55 -10.53
N ARG A 187 15.45 -15.30 -11.64
CA ARG A 187 16.62 -16.07 -12.13
C ARG A 187 17.81 -15.18 -12.44
N LYS A 188 17.58 -14.10 -13.20
CA LYS A 188 18.63 -13.13 -13.56
C LYS A 188 19.27 -12.53 -12.31
N ASN A 189 18.46 -11.96 -11.42
CA ASN A 189 18.95 -11.27 -10.23
C ASN A 189 19.57 -12.22 -9.20
N ALA A 190 19.08 -13.46 -9.11
CA ALA A 190 19.69 -14.49 -8.28
C ALA A 190 21.12 -14.83 -8.74
N ALA A 191 21.33 -14.97 -10.04
CA ALA A 191 22.66 -15.20 -10.61
C ALA A 191 23.60 -14.03 -10.32
N GLU A 192 23.14 -12.79 -10.52
CA GLU A 192 23.92 -11.57 -10.24
C GLU A 192 24.30 -11.43 -8.75
N LEU A 193 23.37 -11.69 -7.84
CA LEU A 193 23.61 -11.63 -6.39
C LEU A 193 24.60 -12.71 -5.94
N ARG A 194 24.47 -13.94 -6.45
CA ARG A 194 25.43 -15.03 -6.18
C ARG A 194 26.81 -14.71 -6.70
N ALA A 195 26.93 -14.13 -7.89
CA ALA A 195 28.21 -13.67 -8.42
C ALA A 195 28.86 -12.58 -7.55
N LYS A 196 28.04 -11.78 -6.84
CA LYS A 196 28.49 -10.78 -5.84
C LYS A 196 28.72 -11.37 -4.44
N GLY A 197 28.62 -12.69 -4.29
CA GLY A 197 28.93 -13.41 -3.06
C GLY A 197 27.75 -13.63 -2.11
N ALA A 198 26.50 -13.41 -2.54
CA ALA A 198 25.34 -13.80 -1.75
C ALA A 198 25.38 -15.31 -1.48
N LYS A 199 25.30 -15.68 -0.20
CA LYS A 199 25.26 -17.08 0.26
C LYS A 199 23.88 -17.68 0.12
N THR A 200 22.85 -16.86 0.35
CA THR A 200 21.45 -17.20 0.11
C THR A 200 20.71 -16.01 -0.48
N ILE A 201 19.51 -16.25 -0.99
CA ILE A 201 18.65 -15.24 -1.59
C ILE A 201 17.25 -15.37 -1.01
N ILE A 202 16.61 -14.25 -0.69
CA ILE A 202 15.19 -14.17 -0.35
C ILE A 202 14.46 -13.26 -1.34
N VAL A 203 13.15 -13.46 -1.48
CA VAL A 203 12.27 -12.58 -2.27
C VAL A 203 11.43 -11.74 -1.33
N VAL A 204 11.47 -10.43 -1.51
CA VAL A 204 10.63 -9.44 -0.83
C VAL A 204 9.71 -8.84 -1.88
N SER A 205 8.40 -9.01 -1.74
CA SER A 205 7.49 -8.66 -2.82
C SER A 205 6.16 -8.10 -2.36
N HIS A 206 5.59 -7.25 -3.22
CA HIS A 206 4.19 -6.89 -3.14
C HIS A 206 3.40 -7.73 -4.14
N VAL A 207 3.34 -9.04 -3.89
CA VAL A 207 2.73 -10.04 -4.78
C VAL A 207 1.77 -10.92 -3.97
N PRO A 208 0.56 -11.23 -4.48
CA PRO A 208 -0.38 -12.14 -3.83
C PRO A 208 0.22 -13.50 -3.50
N GLN A 209 -0.20 -14.11 -2.39
CA GLN A 209 0.32 -15.41 -1.96
C GLN A 209 0.19 -16.47 -3.05
N ALA A 210 -0.94 -16.54 -3.74
CA ALA A 210 -1.19 -17.56 -4.76
C ALA A 210 -0.20 -17.49 -5.92
N GLU A 211 0.12 -16.28 -6.39
CA GLU A 211 1.11 -16.05 -7.45
C GLU A 211 2.53 -16.36 -6.96
N LEU A 212 2.84 -15.99 -5.71
CA LEU A 212 4.14 -16.26 -5.10
C LEU A 212 4.36 -17.77 -4.86
N CYS A 213 3.32 -18.52 -4.49
CA CYS A 213 3.35 -19.98 -4.41
C CYS A 213 3.55 -20.64 -5.78
N ALA A 214 2.99 -20.08 -6.85
CA ALA A 214 3.24 -20.55 -8.21
C ALA A 214 4.70 -20.30 -8.63
N LEU A 215 5.20 -19.09 -8.34
CA LEU A 215 6.60 -18.72 -8.57
C LEU A 215 7.56 -19.64 -7.82
N ALA A 216 7.31 -19.92 -6.55
CA ALA A 216 8.15 -20.81 -5.73
C ALA A 216 8.31 -22.21 -6.37
N LYS A 217 7.26 -22.74 -7.03
CA LYS A 217 7.35 -24.00 -7.79
C LYS A 217 8.19 -23.83 -9.07
N GLU A 218 7.96 -22.74 -9.79
CA GLU A 218 8.62 -22.45 -11.07
C GLU A 218 10.13 -22.23 -10.94
N VAL A 219 10.58 -21.66 -9.82
CA VAL A 219 12.01 -21.40 -9.55
C VAL A 219 12.60 -22.29 -8.45
N ALA A 220 12.03 -23.47 -8.22
CA ALA A 220 12.46 -24.38 -7.16
C ALA A 220 13.96 -24.76 -7.26
N ASP A 221 14.52 -24.82 -8.47
CA ASP A 221 15.94 -25.10 -8.71
C ASP A 221 16.89 -24.00 -8.18
N LEU A 222 16.37 -22.80 -7.90
CA LEU A 222 17.16 -21.71 -7.33
C LEU A 222 17.39 -21.87 -5.82
N ASN A 223 16.72 -22.79 -5.13
CA ASN A 223 16.85 -22.99 -3.67
C ASN A 223 16.63 -21.69 -2.87
N ILE A 224 15.55 -20.95 -3.16
CA ILE A 224 15.17 -19.73 -2.43
C ILE A 224 14.38 -20.18 -1.18
N PRO A 225 14.90 -20.05 0.06
CA PRO A 225 14.24 -20.56 1.25
C PRO A 225 13.00 -19.75 1.67
N LEU A 226 12.90 -18.48 1.24
CA LEU A 226 11.88 -17.56 1.71
C LEU A 226 11.42 -16.59 0.62
N MET A 227 10.10 -16.50 0.46
CA MET A 227 9.41 -15.49 -0.35
C MET A 227 8.33 -14.82 0.49
N LEU A 228 8.32 -13.48 0.48
CA LEU A 228 7.43 -12.65 1.29
C LEU A 228 6.44 -11.91 0.39
N GLY A 229 5.15 -12.06 0.67
CA GLY A 229 4.03 -11.53 -0.13
C GLY A 229 3.24 -10.43 0.59
N GLY A 230 2.34 -9.80 -0.18
CA GLY A 230 1.48 -8.69 0.25
C GLY A 230 0.28 -8.51 -0.69
N HIS A 231 -0.29 -7.30 -0.76
CA HIS A 231 -1.37 -6.87 -1.67
C HIS A 231 -2.78 -7.35 -1.30
N THR A 232 -2.94 -8.64 -1.00
CA THR A 232 -4.25 -9.26 -0.73
C THR A 232 -4.70 -9.17 0.72
N HIS A 233 -3.85 -8.60 1.59
CA HIS A 233 -4.08 -8.43 3.04
C HIS A 233 -4.26 -9.75 3.80
N GLU A 234 -3.83 -10.86 3.21
CA GLU A 234 -3.98 -12.17 3.82
C GLU A 234 -2.89 -12.42 4.87
N VAL A 235 -3.28 -13.05 5.97
CA VAL A 235 -2.36 -13.64 6.95
C VAL A 235 -2.29 -15.13 6.64
N THR A 236 -1.29 -15.53 5.87
CA THR A 236 -1.10 -16.92 5.47
C THR A 236 0.37 -17.28 5.34
N GLN A 237 0.69 -18.55 5.56
CA GLN A 237 2.02 -19.10 5.32
C GLN A 237 1.89 -20.51 4.73
N GLN A 238 2.74 -20.82 3.77
CA GLN A 238 2.76 -22.14 3.14
C GLN A 238 4.20 -22.52 2.79
N LYS A 239 4.54 -23.79 2.99
CA LYS A 239 5.79 -24.36 2.49
C LYS A 239 5.56 -25.03 1.13
N ILE A 240 6.26 -24.54 0.11
CA ILE A 240 6.23 -25.02 -1.27
C ILE A 240 7.58 -25.66 -1.59
N GLY A 241 7.65 -27.00 -1.56
CA GLY A 241 8.94 -27.68 -1.57
C GLY A 241 9.75 -27.28 -0.33
N ASP A 242 10.92 -26.66 -0.55
CA ASP A 242 11.77 -26.13 0.53
C ASP A 242 11.59 -24.62 0.77
N THR A 243 10.79 -23.93 -0.05
CA THR A 243 10.52 -22.49 0.06
C THR A 243 9.36 -22.21 0.98
N TRP A 244 9.54 -21.34 1.97
CA TRP A 244 8.44 -20.74 2.70
C TRP A 244 7.90 -19.52 1.96
N VAL A 245 6.58 -19.45 1.83
CA VAL A 245 5.86 -18.32 1.25
C VAL A 245 4.97 -17.73 2.34
N VAL A 246 5.20 -16.47 2.72
CA VAL A 246 4.58 -15.86 3.92
C VAL A 246 4.01 -14.48 3.59
N SER A 247 2.76 -14.23 4.00
CA SER A 247 2.10 -12.92 3.96
C SER A 247 1.57 -12.56 5.35
N CYS A 248 1.71 -11.31 5.76
CA CYS A 248 1.54 -10.90 7.17
C CYS A 248 0.33 -10.00 7.44
N GLY A 249 -0.66 -10.00 6.55
CA GLY A 249 -1.87 -9.20 6.73
C GLY A 249 -1.64 -7.73 6.41
N LYS A 250 -2.11 -6.85 7.28
CA LYS A 250 -2.20 -5.41 7.04
C LYS A 250 -2.22 -4.60 8.34
N TRP A 251 -2.15 -3.28 8.20
CA TRP A 251 -2.52 -2.28 9.23
C TRP A 251 -1.83 -2.48 10.58
N TRP A 252 -0.62 -3.04 10.57
CA TRP A 252 0.14 -3.39 11.78
C TRP A 252 -0.58 -4.42 12.68
N GLU A 253 -1.57 -5.15 12.19
CA GLU A 253 -2.34 -6.09 13.01
C GLU A 253 -1.60 -7.41 13.23
N CYS A 254 -0.69 -7.74 12.33
CA CYS A 254 0.12 -8.95 12.36
C CYS A 254 1.51 -8.66 11.78
N TYR A 255 2.52 -9.39 12.25
CA TYR A 255 3.85 -9.41 11.64
C TYR A 255 4.36 -10.85 11.55
N GLY A 256 5.28 -11.09 10.63
CA GLY A 256 6.01 -12.33 10.48
C GLY A 256 7.28 -12.30 11.32
N ARG A 257 7.51 -13.35 12.11
CA ARG A 257 8.77 -13.58 12.83
C ARG A 257 9.41 -14.84 12.28
N ILE A 258 10.56 -14.68 11.63
CA ILE A 258 11.23 -15.76 10.89
C ILE A 258 12.67 -15.89 11.35
N ASP A 259 13.12 -17.12 11.60
CA ASP A 259 14.52 -17.45 11.81
C ASP A 259 15.03 -18.21 10.58
N LEU A 260 15.96 -17.57 9.87
CA LEU A 260 16.61 -18.12 8.68
C LEU A 260 18.00 -18.61 9.08
N ASP A 261 18.17 -19.93 9.10
CA ASP A 261 19.49 -20.54 9.25
C ASP A 261 20.22 -20.49 7.90
N VAL A 262 21.46 -20.02 7.91
CA VAL A 262 22.29 -19.86 6.70
C VAL A 262 23.65 -20.49 6.95
N ASP A 263 23.96 -21.52 6.19
CA ASP A 263 25.28 -22.15 6.16
C ASP A 263 26.30 -21.18 5.53
N PRO A 264 27.27 -20.67 6.31
CA PRO A 264 28.24 -19.68 5.82
C PRO A 264 29.20 -20.27 4.77
N GLU A 265 29.42 -21.59 4.77
CA GLU A 265 30.35 -22.26 3.86
C GLU A 265 29.65 -22.82 2.62
N GLY A 266 28.56 -23.57 2.81
CA GLY A 266 27.85 -24.29 1.75
C GLY A 266 26.75 -23.49 1.04
N GLY A 267 26.34 -22.33 1.57
CA GLY A 267 25.30 -21.47 0.98
C GLY A 267 23.89 -22.09 1.01
N ARG A 268 23.71 -23.19 1.74
CA ARG A 268 22.38 -23.71 2.05
C ARG A 268 21.74 -22.81 3.08
N ALA A 269 20.46 -22.51 2.89
CA ALA A 269 19.68 -21.79 3.87
C ALA A 269 18.32 -22.44 4.03
N SER A 270 17.78 -22.40 5.23
CA SER A 270 16.46 -22.94 5.52
C SER A 270 15.80 -22.15 6.63
N VAL A 271 14.49 -21.96 6.52
CA VAL A 271 13.71 -21.36 7.59
C VAL A 271 13.50 -22.41 8.68
N VAL A 272 14.04 -22.15 9.86
CA VAL A 272 13.93 -23.04 11.03
C VAL A 272 12.76 -22.66 11.93
N GLU A 273 12.31 -21.41 11.88
CA GLU A 273 11.08 -20.96 12.53
C GLU A 273 10.34 -19.93 11.66
N SER A 274 9.01 -20.05 11.58
CA SER A 274 8.13 -19.06 10.96
C SER A 274 6.85 -18.91 11.78
N LYS A 275 6.61 -17.70 12.30
CA LYS A 275 5.43 -17.35 13.09
C LYS A 275 4.74 -16.14 12.48
N GLN A 276 3.42 -16.12 12.56
CA GLN A 276 2.60 -14.94 12.30
C GLN A 276 1.99 -14.51 13.63
N VAL A 277 2.40 -13.33 14.10
CA VAL A 277 2.09 -12.85 15.46
C VAL A 277 1.09 -11.71 15.35
N TRP A 278 -0.14 -11.98 15.81
CA TRP A 278 -1.21 -10.98 15.89
C TRP A 278 -1.00 -10.04 17.07
N LEU A 279 -1.06 -8.73 16.81
CA LEU A 279 -0.96 -7.70 17.83
C LEU A 279 -2.36 -7.33 18.34
N LEU A 280 -2.81 -8.10 19.33
CA LEU A 280 -4.09 -7.91 20.03
C LEU A 280 -3.81 -7.66 21.51
N GLN A 281 -3.96 -6.41 21.96
CA GLN A 281 -3.73 -6.00 23.35
C GLN A 281 -5.05 -5.71 24.06
N LYS A 282 -5.12 -6.02 25.35
CA LYS A 282 -6.23 -5.53 26.19
C LYS A 282 -6.04 -4.04 26.43
N ILE A 283 -7.12 -3.25 26.32
CA ILE A 283 -7.08 -1.78 26.42
C ILE A 283 -6.39 -1.30 27.71
N ASP A 284 -6.58 -2.00 28.83
CA ASP A 284 -6.00 -1.65 30.14
C ASP A 284 -4.52 -2.06 30.31
N LYS A 285 -3.94 -2.76 29.33
CA LYS A 285 -2.57 -3.30 29.38
C LYS A 285 -1.76 -3.01 28.11
N VAL A 286 -2.14 -1.98 27.38
CA VAL A 286 -1.46 -1.60 26.14
C VAL A 286 -0.04 -1.17 26.46
N MET A 287 0.91 -1.78 25.76
CA MET A 287 2.29 -1.32 25.68
C MET A 287 2.50 -0.59 24.36
N SER A 288 3.18 0.55 24.42
CA SER A 288 3.55 1.38 23.27
C SER A 288 4.98 1.89 23.45
N ASP A 289 5.72 2.00 22.35
CA ASP A 289 7.03 2.64 22.34
C ASP A 289 6.85 4.16 22.45
N LEU A 290 7.46 4.77 23.46
CA LEU A 290 7.20 6.19 23.79
C LEU A 290 7.73 7.16 22.72
N GLU A 291 8.84 6.83 22.07
CA GLU A 291 9.45 7.71 21.05
C GLU A 291 8.63 7.67 19.77
N VAL A 292 8.29 6.46 19.29
CA VAL A 292 7.43 6.31 18.10
C VAL A 292 6.04 6.89 18.38
N LYS A 293 5.49 6.68 19.57
CA LYS A 293 4.21 7.28 19.97
C LYS A 293 4.26 8.80 19.93
N ALA A 294 5.32 9.42 20.44
CA ALA A 294 5.46 10.88 20.43
C ALA A 294 5.53 11.45 19.00
N GLU A 295 6.22 10.77 18.08
CA GLU A 295 6.26 11.18 16.67
C GLU A 295 4.86 11.05 16.02
N ILE A 296 4.14 9.96 16.28
CA ILE A 296 2.75 9.79 15.80
C ILE A 296 1.84 10.88 16.38
N ASP A 297 1.93 11.18 17.67
CA ASP A 297 1.10 12.19 18.33
C ASP A 297 1.32 13.59 17.72
N LYS A 298 2.55 13.96 17.38
CA LYS A 298 2.89 15.20 16.65
C LYS A 298 2.18 15.28 15.29
N TRP A 299 2.15 14.19 14.52
CA TRP A 299 1.42 14.16 13.24
C TRP A 299 -0.09 14.23 13.45
N ARG A 300 -0.63 13.55 14.46
CA ARG A 300 -2.05 13.64 14.82
C ARG A 300 -2.46 15.08 15.15
N GLU A 301 -1.69 15.77 15.97
CA GLU A 301 -1.94 17.18 16.32
C GLU A 301 -1.95 18.07 15.07
N LYS A 302 -1.03 17.83 14.14
CA LYS A 302 -0.97 18.55 12.87
C LYS A 302 -2.22 18.30 12.01
N VAL A 303 -2.69 17.04 11.92
CA VAL A 303 -3.97 16.71 11.25
C VAL A 303 -5.13 17.45 11.89
N ILE A 304 -5.24 17.43 13.22
CA ILE A 304 -6.33 18.11 13.94
C ILE A 304 -6.31 19.61 13.63
N LYS A 305 -5.13 20.22 13.62
CA LYS A 305 -4.96 21.65 13.36
C LYS A 305 -5.28 22.04 11.91
N GLU A 306 -4.81 21.27 10.93
CA GLU A 306 -4.88 21.63 9.51
C GLU A 306 -6.13 21.08 8.80
N TYR A 307 -6.66 19.95 9.28
CA TYR A 307 -7.74 19.18 8.63
C TYR A 307 -8.89 18.83 9.59
N GLY A 308 -8.89 19.35 10.82
CA GLY A 308 -9.96 19.14 11.80
C GLY A 308 -11.21 20.00 11.58
N GLU A 309 -11.27 20.79 10.49
CA GLU A 309 -12.45 21.58 10.15
C GLU A 309 -13.68 20.69 10.00
N ARG A 310 -14.76 21.04 10.70
CA ARG A 310 -16.08 20.44 10.51
C ARG A 310 -16.67 20.87 9.17
N LEU A 311 -17.00 19.89 8.33
CA LEU A 311 -17.67 20.10 7.04
C LEU A 311 -19.16 19.75 7.10
N GLY A 312 -19.57 18.84 7.97
CA GLY A 312 -20.98 18.45 8.05
C GLY A 312 -21.32 17.49 9.16
N PHE A 313 -22.47 16.83 9.03
CA PHE A 313 -22.99 15.85 9.97
C PHE A 313 -23.79 14.76 9.24
N THR A 314 -23.55 13.50 9.59
CA THR A 314 -24.30 12.33 9.10
C THR A 314 -24.89 11.58 10.29
N VAL A 315 -26.16 11.16 10.20
CA VAL A 315 -26.82 10.44 11.32
C VAL A 315 -26.54 8.95 11.25
N THR A 316 -26.51 8.39 10.05
CA THR A 316 -26.38 6.95 9.82
C THR A 316 -25.00 6.54 9.32
N GLY A 317 -24.15 7.52 9.00
CA GLY A 317 -22.96 7.31 8.19
C GLY A 317 -23.31 7.32 6.70
N LEU A 318 -22.28 7.37 5.85
CA LEU A 318 -22.44 7.29 4.40
C LEU A 318 -21.63 6.13 3.85
N SER A 319 -22.28 5.17 3.19
CA SER A 319 -21.58 4.06 2.55
C SER A 319 -20.83 4.51 1.31
N ARG A 320 -19.61 3.99 1.16
CA ARG A 320 -18.78 4.17 -0.03
C ARG A 320 -19.39 3.60 -1.30
N ARG A 321 -20.28 2.60 -1.20
CA ARG A 321 -20.89 1.98 -2.39
C ARG A 321 -21.84 2.92 -3.13
N TRP A 322 -22.44 3.89 -2.44
CA TRP A 322 -23.50 4.72 -3.02
C TRP A 322 -23.49 6.16 -2.49
N ALA A 323 -23.73 6.35 -1.20
CA ALA A 323 -24.02 7.67 -0.63
C ALA A 323 -22.86 8.66 -0.78
N ILE A 324 -21.62 8.20 -0.58
CA ILE A 324 -20.43 9.03 -0.79
C ILE A 324 -20.25 9.36 -2.27
N CYS A 325 -20.50 8.41 -3.17
CA CYS A 325 -20.38 8.66 -4.58
C CYS A 325 -21.38 9.74 -5.03
N ASN A 326 -22.62 9.68 -4.54
CA ASN A 326 -23.64 10.69 -4.78
C ASN A 326 -23.19 12.05 -4.25
N LEU A 327 -22.70 12.11 -3.01
CA LEU A 327 -22.12 13.33 -2.43
C LEU A 327 -21.07 13.93 -3.38
N ALA A 328 -20.16 13.11 -3.89
CA ALA A 328 -19.12 13.58 -4.80
C ALA A 328 -19.70 14.08 -6.13
N THR A 329 -20.49 13.25 -6.83
CA THR A 329 -20.98 13.58 -8.16
C THR A 329 -22.01 14.72 -8.16
N ASP A 330 -22.86 14.80 -7.14
CA ASP A 330 -23.84 15.88 -6.99
C ASP A 330 -23.12 17.21 -6.72
N SER A 331 -22.11 17.19 -5.84
CA SER A 331 -21.27 18.37 -5.58
C SER A 331 -20.58 18.85 -6.86
N TRP A 332 -20.02 17.93 -7.67
CA TRP A 332 -19.38 18.28 -8.94
C TRP A 332 -20.36 18.92 -9.92
N LEU A 333 -21.54 18.33 -10.10
CA LEU A 333 -22.57 18.85 -11.00
C LEU A 333 -23.20 20.16 -10.52
N SER A 334 -23.17 20.43 -9.21
CA SER A 334 -23.63 21.70 -8.65
C SER A 334 -22.66 22.86 -8.90
N GLU A 335 -21.35 22.57 -8.91
CA GLU A 335 -20.29 23.58 -9.07
C GLU A 335 -19.95 23.80 -10.55
N TYR A 336 -19.99 22.74 -11.36
CA TYR A 336 -19.61 22.77 -12.77
C TYR A 336 -20.76 22.34 -13.68
N HIS A 337 -21.10 23.20 -14.64
CA HIS A 337 -22.10 22.87 -15.66
C HIS A 337 -21.68 21.66 -16.51
N ALA A 338 -22.40 20.55 -16.35
CA ALA A 338 -22.28 19.33 -17.13
C ALA A 338 -23.62 18.56 -17.15
N ASP A 339 -23.79 17.65 -18.10
CA ASP A 339 -24.99 16.83 -18.24
C ASP A 339 -24.99 15.64 -17.26
N LEU A 340 -23.80 15.09 -17.00
CA LEU A 340 -23.60 13.95 -16.11
C LEU A 340 -22.16 13.90 -15.56
N ALA A 341 -21.99 13.12 -14.50
CA ALA A 341 -20.69 12.83 -13.91
C ALA A 341 -20.49 11.32 -13.79
N ILE A 342 -19.26 10.84 -14.03
CA ILE A 342 -18.88 9.44 -13.83
C ILE A 342 -17.64 9.37 -12.94
N CYS A 343 -17.67 8.48 -11.95
CA CYS A 343 -16.52 8.13 -11.12
C CYS A 343 -16.43 6.61 -11.00
N ASN A 344 -15.29 6.06 -10.62
CA ASN A 344 -15.17 4.65 -10.28
C ASN A 344 -15.27 4.43 -8.77
N LEU A 345 -15.97 3.39 -8.35
CA LEU A 345 -16.16 3.04 -6.94
C LEU A 345 -14.82 2.83 -6.20
N GLY A 346 -13.80 2.34 -6.92
CA GLY A 346 -12.45 2.14 -6.38
C GLY A 346 -11.78 3.42 -5.87
N ALA A 347 -12.23 4.58 -6.34
CA ALA A 347 -11.73 5.88 -5.90
C ALA A 347 -12.15 6.25 -4.47
N PHE A 348 -13.15 5.58 -3.90
CA PHE A 348 -13.65 5.79 -2.54
C PHE A 348 -13.23 4.66 -1.60
N ARG A 349 -12.42 4.96 -0.57
CA ARG A 349 -11.69 3.92 0.18
C ARG A 349 -12.33 3.49 1.49
N GLN A 350 -13.24 4.29 2.04
CA GLN A 350 -13.94 3.94 3.27
C GLN A 350 -15.34 4.56 3.33
N ASP A 351 -16.16 4.04 4.25
CA ASP A 351 -17.42 4.63 4.63
C ASP A 351 -17.17 5.85 5.56
N LEU A 352 -18.12 6.79 5.61
CA LEU A 352 -18.19 7.79 6.67
C LEU A 352 -19.00 7.23 7.83
N THR A 353 -18.48 7.34 9.05
CA THR A 353 -19.19 6.91 10.26
C THR A 353 -20.23 7.94 10.70
N PRO A 354 -21.28 7.54 11.45
CA PRO A 354 -22.20 8.47 12.10
C PRO A 354 -21.48 9.57 12.89
N GLY A 355 -22.01 10.79 12.82
CA GLY A 355 -21.56 11.95 13.58
C GLY A 355 -21.04 13.08 12.72
N GLU A 356 -20.13 13.85 13.32
CA GLU A 356 -19.47 14.98 12.66
C GLU A 356 -18.59 14.48 11.50
N VAL A 357 -18.72 15.13 10.35
CA VAL A 357 -17.84 14.90 9.19
C VAL A 357 -16.84 16.04 9.12
N LYS A 358 -15.55 15.70 9.14
CA LYS A 358 -14.42 16.63 9.08
C LYS A 358 -13.72 16.57 7.74
N LEU A 359 -12.91 17.59 7.45
CA LEU A 359 -12.05 17.60 6.27
C LEU A 359 -11.10 16.38 6.23
N SER A 360 -10.57 15.96 7.38
CA SER A 360 -9.78 14.73 7.50
C SER A 360 -10.53 13.50 7.01
N ASP A 361 -11.84 13.41 7.22
CA ASP A 361 -12.62 12.24 6.83
C ASP A 361 -12.76 12.17 5.31
N LEU A 362 -12.95 13.31 4.64
CA LEU A 362 -12.95 13.37 3.18
C LEU A 362 -11.61 12.99 2.57
N ILE A 363 -10.49 13.33 3.22
CA ILE A 363 -9.16 12.91 2.75
C ILE A 363 -9.03 11.39 2.78
N VAL A 364 -9.55 10.72 3.80
CA VAL A 364 -9.47 9.25 3.87
C VAL A 364 -10.45 8.59 2.91
N VAL A 365 -11.63 9.17 2.74
CA VAL A 365 -12.65 8.68 1.81
C VAL A 365 -12.20 8.83 0.35
N MET A 366 -11.61 9.97 -0.01
CA MET A 366 -11.17 10.34 -1.36
C MET A 366 -9.64 10.59 -1.39
N PRO A 367 -8.78 9.57 -1.18
CA PRO A 367 -7.37 9.77 -0.82
C PRO A 367 -6.44 10.05 -2.00
N PHE A 368 -6.89 9.82 -3.22
CA PHE A 368 -6.05 9.94 -4.41
C PHE A 368 -5.96 11.39 -4.89
N ASP A 369 -4.79 11.77 -5.42
CA ASP A 369 -4.52 13.08 -6.04
C ASP A 369 -5.15 13.15 -7.44
N ASN A 370 -6.44 12.88 -7.55
CA ASN A 370 -7.17 13.06 -8.80
C ASN A 370 -7.53 14.53 -9.03
N SER A 371 -7.46 14.96 -10.28
CA SER A 371 -8.12 16.19 -10.73
C SER A 371 -9.53 15.88 -11.25
N LEU A 372 -10.37 16.91 -11.32
CA LEU A 372 -11.69 16.81 -11.95
C LEU A 372 -11.59 17.34 -13.38
N ILE A 373 -11.97 16.50 -14.33
CA ILE A 373 -11.91 16.74 -15.76
C ILE A 373 -13.34 16.94 -16.30
N ARG A 374 -13.52 17.97 -17.13
CA ARG A 374 -14.71 18.22 -17.95
C ARG A 374 -14.36 17.94 -19.41
N MET A 375 -15.15 17.09 -20.05
CA MET A 375 -14.93 16.68 -21.44
C MET A 375 -16.21 16.62 -22.25
N ARG A 376 -16.08 16.64 -23.58
CA ARG A 376 -17.20 16.39 -24.50
C ARG A 376 -17.20 14.95 -24.98
N ILE A 377 -18.37 14.35 -25.08
CA ILE A 377 -18.53 12.97 -25.55
C ILE A 377 -19.85 12.80 -26.31
N SER A 378 -19.84 12.08 -27.44
CA SER A 378 -21.09 11.70 -28.10
C SER A 378 -21.82 10.62 -27.31
N GLY A 379 -23.15 10.52 -27.44
CA GLY A 379 -23.92 9.45 -26.80
C GLY A 379 -23.45 8.05 -27.21
N GLY A 380 -23.01 7.87 -28.45
CA GLY A 380 -22.45 6.61 -28.94
C GLY A 380 -21.13 6.25 -28.27
N GLN A 381 -20.22 7.22 -28.13
CA GLN A 381 -18.96 7.03 -27.40
C GLN A 381 -19.19 6.79 -25.91
N LEU A 382 -20.14 7.50 -25.30
CA LEU A 382 -20.49 7.34 -23.89
C LEU A 382 -21.04 5.94 -23.62
N LYS A 383 -21.98 5.45 -24.44
CA LYS A 383 -22.49 4.08 -24.34
C LYS A 383 -21.35 3.07 -24.50
N ASN A 384 -20.52 3.23 -25.54
CA ASN A 384 -19.38 2.34 -25.77
C ASN A 384 -18.43 2.32 -24.56
N TYR A 385 -18.05 3.47 -24.01
CA TYR A 385 -17.19 3.56 -22.83
C TYR A 385 -17.80 2.83 -21.62
N VAL A 386 -19.09 3.06 -21.35
CA VAL A 386 -19.78 2.41 -20.24
C VAL A 386 -19.87 0.88 -20.40
N ASP A 387 -19.98 0.39 -21.65
CA ASP A 387 -20.07 -1.04 -21.96
C ASP A 387 -18.69 -1.74 -21.98
N THR A 388 -17.62 -1.01 -22.34
CA THR A 388 -16.25 -1.54 -22.38
C THR A 388 -15.53 -1.47 -21.04
N MET A 389 -15.93 -0.55 -20.14
CA MET A 389 -15.29 -0.35 -18.83
C MET A 389 -15.67 -1.41 -17.79
N LYS A 390 -15.48 -2.69 -18.13
CA LYS A 390 -15.86 -3.85 -17.29
C LYS A 390 -14.97 -4.08 -16.08
N ARG A 391 -13.83 -3.37 -16.00
CA ARG A 391 -12.86 -3.48 -14.89
C ARG A 391 -13.22 -2.60 -13.70
N GLU A 392 -14.00 -1.54 -13.93
CA GLU A 392 -14.40 -0.61 -12.89
C GLU A 392 -15.89 -0.73 -12.63
N ILE A 393 -16.27 -0.54 -11.37
CA ILE A 393 -17.66 -0.30 -11.02
C ILE A 393 -17.88 1.21 -11.18
N LEU A 394 -18.51 1.59 -12.30
CA LEU A 394 -18.82 2.98 -12.60
C LEU A 394 -20.02 3.46 -11.79
N VAL A 395 -19.89 4.66 -11.22
CA VAL A 395 -20.93 5.36 -10.48
C VAL A 395 -21.29 6.63 -11.24
N PHE A 396 -22.57 6.95 -11.28
CA PHE A 396 -23.14 7.99 -12.14
C PHE A 396 -23.85 9.05 -11.29
N GLY A 397 -23.53 10.31 -11.51
CA GLY A 397 -24.36 11.46 -11.12
C GLY A 397 -25.01 12.09 -12.34
N GLY A 398 -26.18 12.70 -12.17
CA GLY A 398 -26.87 13.35 -13.29
C GLY A 398 -27.55 12.40 -14.29
N ALA A 399 -27.47 11.06 -14.10
CA ALA A 399 -28.04 10.07 -15.05
C ALA A 399 -28.60 8.79 -14.37
N LYS A 400 -29.62 8.12 -14.98
CA LYS A 400 -30.15 6.77 -14.60
C LYS A 400 -29.49 5.83 -15.56
N ARG A 401 -29.06 4.68 -15.07
CA ARG A 401 -28.89 3.51 -15.93
C ARG A 401 -30.09 2.58 -15.73
N LYS A 402 -30.54 1.91 -16.79
CA LYS A 402 -31.46 0.78 -16.72
C LYS A 402 -31.04 -0.20 -17.82
N GLY A 403 -30.30 -1.25 -17.44
CA GLY A 403 -29.61 -2.09 -18.43
C GLY A 403 -28.60 -1.28 -19.24
N GLU A 404 -28.75 -1.24 -20.55
CA GLU A 404 -27.89 -0.46 -21.46
C GLU A 404 -28.38 0.99 -21.66
N GLU A 405 -29.57 1.33 -21.17
CA GLU A 405 -30.17 2.64 -21.41
C GLU A 405 -29.71 3.64 -20.34
N LEU A 406 -29.19 4.80 -20.78
CA LEU A 406 -28.78 5.89 -19.92
C LEU A 406 -29.74 7.08 -20.11
N THR A 407 -30.31 7.63 -19.04
CA THR A 407 -31.25 8.76 -19.07
C THR A 407 -30.74 9.92 -18.24
N ILE A 408 -30.56 11.09 -18.85
CA ILE A 408 -30.10 12.31 -18.17
C ILE A 408 -31.20 12.85 -17.23
N ILE A 409 -30.86 13.13 -15.96
CA ILE A 409 -31.79 13.62 -14.93
C ILE A 409 -32.45 14.93 -15.36
N SER A 410 -31.63 15.91 -15.72
CA SER A 410 -32.05 17.29 -15.94
C SER A 410 -33.02 17.44 -17.12
N SER A 411 -32.85 16.62 -18.16
CA SER A 411 -33.68 16.67 -19.37
C SER A 411 -34.77 15.60 -19.40
N GLY A 412 -34.64 14.52 -18.62
CA GLY A 412 -35.50 13.34 -18.69
C GLY A 412 -35.35 12.53 -19.97
N LYS A 413 -34.37 12.87 -20.83
CA LYS A 413 -34.18 12.21 -22.14
C LYS A 413 -33.16 11.08 -22.05
N THR A 414 -33.44 10.00 -22.78
CA THR A 414 -32.47 8.94 -23.04
C THR A 414 -31.30 9.48 -23.87
N VAL A 415 -30.10 8.95 -23.61
CA VAL A 415 -28.90 9.30 -24.35
C VAL A 415 -29.03 8.85 -25.80
N GLU A 416 -28.91 9.81 -26.72
CA GLU A 416 -29.00 9.58 -28.16
C GLU A 416 -27.59 9.48 -28.77
N PRO A 417 -27.31 8.48 -29.61
CA PRO A 417 -25.95 8.24 -30.10
C PRO A 417 -25.26 9.43 -30.78
N SER A 418 -26.02 10.23 -31.54
CA SER A 418 -25.52 11.39 -32.29
C SER A 418 -25.42 12.68 -31.47
N SER A 419 -26.03 12.72 -30.29
CA SER A 419 -26.05 13.91 -29.44
C SER A 419 -24.75 14.06 -28.65
N GLN A 420 -24.36 15.31 -28.37
CA GLN A 420 -23.16 15.65 -27.59
C GLN A 420 -23.53 15.91 -26.14
N TYR A 421 -22.71 15.41 -25.23
CA TYR A 421 -22.85 15.57 -23.78
C TYR A 421 -21.58 16.14 -23.17
N VAL A 422 -21.74 16.92 -22.11
CA VAL A 422 -20.66 17.40 -21.25
C VAL A 422 -20.57 16.47 -20.05
N LEU A 423 -19.43 15.82 -19.88
CA LEU A 423 -19.18 14.80 -18.87
C LEU A 423 -18.11 15.28 -17.87
N LEU A 424 -18.36 15.10 -16.58
CA LEU A 424 -17.35 15.23 -15.51
C LEU A 424 -16.80 13.86 -15.11
N ILE A 425 -15.48 13.72 -15.02
CA ILE A 425 -14.79 12.51 -14.55
C ILE A 425 -13.57 12.85 -13.70
N ASN A 426 -13.16 11.91 -12.86
CA ASN A 426 -11.84 11.99 -12.23
C ASN A 426 -10.72 11.74 -13.27
N SER A 427 -9.51 12.26 -13.02
CA SER A 427 -8.38 12.12 -13.92
C SER A 427 -7.88 10.69 -14.11
N TYR A 428 -8.11 9.81 -13.13
CA TYR A 428 -7.77 8.39 -13.22
C TYR A 428 -8.51 7.71 -14.39
N LEU A 429 -9.83 7.88 -14.47
CA LEU A 429 -10.65 7.31 -15.55
C LEU A 429 -10.19 7.78 -16.94
N TYR A 430 -9.88 9.08 -17.08
CA TYR A 430 -9.34 9.62 -18.33
C TYR A 430 -7.95 9.02 -18.65
N GLY A 431 -7.08 8.89 -17.64
CA GLY A 431 -5.73 8.38 -17.78
C GLY A 431 -5.69 6.96 -18.34
N ILE A 432 -6.61 6.09 -17.90
CA ILE A 432 -6.62 4.68 -18.26
C ILE A 432 -7.46 4.35 -19.50
N SER A 433 -8.30 5.26 -20.01
CA SER A 433 -9.22 4.97 -21.12
C SER A 433 -8.77 5.59 -22.45
N PRO A 434 -8.34 4.78 -23.43
CA PRO A 434 -8.15 5.23 -24.81
C PRO A 434 -9.44 5.79 -25.43
N GLU A 435 -10.60 5.25 -25.09
CA GLU A 435 -11.90 5.68 -25.61
C GLU A 435 -12.22 7.12 -25.20
N LEU A 436 -11.96 7.48 -23.94
CA LEU A 436 -12.14 8.85 -23.45
C LEU A 436 -11.15 9.82 -24.12
N LYS A 437 -9.89 9.41 -24.31
CA LYS A 437 -8.87 10.21 -25.03
C LYS A 437 -9.21 10.41 -26.51
N LEU A 438 -9.88 9.44 -27.13
CA LEU A 438 -10.39 9.57 -28.50
C LEU A 438 -11.62 10.48 -28.58
N ALA A 439 -12.48 10.45 -27.56
CA ALA A 439 -13.67 11.30 -27.50
C ALA A 439 -13.31 12.78 -27.33
N ASP A 440 -12.38 13.08 -26.43
CA ASP A 440 -11.88 14.44 -26.21
C ASP A 440 -10.37 14.38 -25.94
N PRO A 441 -9.50 14.65 -26.94
CA PRO A 441 -8.06 14.58 -26.76
C PRO A 441 -7.47 15.67 -25.86
N LYS A 442 -8.23 16.75 -25.59
CA LYS A 442 -7.78 17.91 -24.81
C LYS A 442 -8.90 18.39 -23.89
N PRO A 443 -9.31 17.56 -22.92
CA PRO A 443 -10.37 17.93 -22.02
C PRO A 443 -9.87 19.01 -21.05
N GLU A 444 -10.80 19.66 -20.35
CA GLU A 444 -10.52 20.73 -19.42
C GLU A 444 -10.38 20.20 -18.00
N THR A 445 -9.29 20.54 -17.30
CA THR A 445 -9.19 20.32 -15.85
C THR A 445 -9.91 21.45 -15.12
N VAL A 446 -11.13 21.20 -14.64
CA VAL A 446 -11.97 22.20 -13.96
C VAL A 446 -11.65 22.36 -12.46
N SER A 447 -11.01 21.35 -11.87
CA SER A 447 -10.42 21.42 -10.52
C SER A 447 -9.14 20.62 -10.46
N GLY A 448 -8.08 21.20 -9.90
CA GLY A 448 -6.84 20.46 -9.59
C GLY A 448 -7.00 19.44 -8.47
N ASP A 449 -8.05 19.57 -7.65
CA ASP A 449 -8.41 18.63 -6.59
C ASP A 449 -9.89 18.28 -6.70
N TRP A 450 -10.20 17.04 -7.05
CA TRP A 450 -11.57 16.53 -7.17
C TRP A 450 -12.38 16.56 -5.87
N ARG A 451 -11.74 16.75 -4.70
CA ARG A 451 -12.42 16.97 -3.41
C ARG A 451 -12.89 18.41 -3.23
N ALA A 452 -12.22 19.38 -3.84
CA ALA A 452 -12.51 20.81 -3.67
C ALA A 452 -13.99 21.18 -3.90
N PRO A 453 -14.65 20.73 -4.99
CA PRO A 453 -16.10 20.97 -5.17
C PRO A 453 -16.95 20.32 -4.08
N VAL A 454 -16.57 19.15 -3.55
CA VAL A 454 -17.29 18.48 -2.45
C VAL A 454 -17.19 19.29 -1.16
N ILE A 455 -15.97 19.73 -0.82
CA ILE A 455 -15.70 20.59 0.34
C ILE A 455 -16.47 21.90 0.22
N GLY A 456 -16.42 22.54 -0.97
CA GLY A 456 -17.14 23.78 -1.25
C GLY A 456 -18.66 23.62 -1.11
N TRP A 457 -19.21 22.52 -1.62
CA TRP A 457 -20.63 22.22 -1.52
C TRP A 457 -21.09 21.99 -0.08
N LEU A 458 -20.35 21.20 0.71
CA LEU A 458 -20.66 20.98 2.13
C LEU A 458 -20.60 22.29 2.94
N ARG A 459 -19.63 23.18 2.66
CA ARG A 459 -19.57 24.51 3.29
C ARG A 459 -20.77 25.40 2.94
N LYS A 460 -21.28 25.30 1.70
CA LYS A 460 -22.46 26.05 1.24
C LYS A 460 -23.78 25.46 1.77
N ASN A 461 -23.79 24.18 2.17
CA ASN A 461 -24.96 23.44 2.64
C ASN A 461 -24.71 22.88 4.05
N PRO A 462 -24.77 23.72 5.10
CA PRO A 462 -24.47 23.29 6.46
C PRO A 462 -25.47 22.24 6.93
N THR A 463 -24.96 21.20 7.59
CA THR A 463 -25.74 20.04 8.06
C THR A 463 -25.65 19.85 9.56
N CYS A 464 -26.72 19.31 10.14
CA CYS A 464 -26.87 19.00 11.56
C CYS A 464 -27.69 17.71 11.75
N VAL A 465 -28.03 17.38 13.00
CA VAL A 465 -28.83 16.19 13.31
C VAL A 465 -30.22 16.21 12.64
N ASP A 466 -30.84 17.39 12.51
CA ASP A 466 -32.19 17.54 11.92
C ASP A 466 -32.17 17.71 10.39
N GLY A 467 -31.00 17.99 9.83
CA GLY A 467 -30.75 18.12 8.39
C GLY A 467 -29.38 17.54 8.05
N PRO A 468 -29.22 16.20 8.07
CA PRO A 468 -27.93 15.56 7.88
C PRO A 468 -27.56 15.50 6.40
N ILE A 469 -26.31 15.14 6.08
CA ILE A 469 -25.84 15.05 4.69
C ILE A 469 -26.74 14.15 3.84
N GLU A 470 -27.22 13.04 4.40
CA GLU A 470 -28.18 12.12 3.79
C GLU A 470 -29.44 12.81 3.25
N SER A 471 -29.84 13.94 3.84
CA SER A 471 -31.05 14.69 3.46
C SER A 471 -30.84 15.66 2.30
N ILE A 472 -29.59 15.94 1.93
CA ILE A 472 -29.23 16.93 0.91
C ILE A 472 -28.47 16.33 -0.28
N ILE A 473 -27.89 15.14 -0.13
CA ILE A 473 -27.39 14.34 -1.25
C ILE A 473 -28.57 13.65 -1.91
N SER A 474 -28.66 13.68 -3.24
CA SER A 474 -29.87 13.25 -3.94
C SER A 474 -30.18 11.76 -3.66
N ILE A 475 -31.36 11.33 -3.19
CA ILE A 475 -32.80 11.64 -3.43
C ILE A 475 -33.29 11.25 -4.85
N PHE A 476 -32.41 11.17 -5.86
CA PHE A 476 -32.81 10.71 -7.19
C PHE A 476 -32.72 9.18 -7.25
N GLY A 477 -33.84 8.48 -7.02
CA GLY A 477 -33.89 7.01 -7.05
C GLY A 477 -33.38 6.45 -8.38
N ARG A 478 -32.26 5.72 -8.38
CA ARG A 478 -31.65 5.13 -9.59
C ARG A 478 -30.95 3.80 -9.22
N SER A 479 -30.93 2.90 -10.20
CA SER A 479 -30.88 1.43 -10.15
C SER A 479 -29.70 0.80 -9.42
N GLU A 480 -29.95 -0.38 -8.82
CA GLU A 480 -28.95 -1.42 -8.58
C GLU A 480 -28.11 -1.76 -9.83
#